data_AF-A0A366ZEU5-F1
#
_entry.id   AF-A0A366ZEU5-F1
#
_cell.length_a   1.000
_cell.length_b   1.000
_cell.length_c   1.000
_cell.angle_alpha   90.00
_cell.angle_beta   90.00
_cell.angle_gamma   90.00
#
_symmetry.space_group_name_H-M   'P 1'
#
loop_
_entity.id
_entity.type
_entity.pdbx_description
1 polymer ?
#
loop_
_entity_poly.entity_id
_entity_poly.type
_entity_poly.pdbx_seq_one_letter_code
_entity_poly.pdbx_strand_id
1 'polypeptide(L)'
;MTDAETLRAAADRLEALAARTTPGDWRTAGLLATRPEVVAHRADGGTEHVAEARAGSGDWIAAFSPALAGPLVDLLRAAAAQPAPEPAAVALARGLLRRLP
;
A
#
# COMPACT_ATOMS: atom_id res chain seq x y z
N MET A 1 23.30 -5.35 0.99
CA MET A 1 22.08 -6.19 1.10
C MET A 1 22.00 -7.09 -0.11
N THR A 2 21.75 -8.38 0.11
CA THR A 2 21.37 -9.34 -0.93
C THR A 2 19.96 -9.03 -1.46
N ASP A 3 19.57 -9.65 -2.57
CA ASP A 3 18.22 -9.47 -3.12
C ASP A 3 17.13 -10.01 -2.17
N ALA A 4 17.39 -11.13 -1.48
CA ALA A 4 16.50 -11.66 -0.44
C ALA A 4 16.39 -10.70 0.77
N GLU A 5 17.49 -10.10 1.21
CA GLU A 5 17.47 -9.07 2.27
C GLU A 5 16.70 -7.83 1.83
N THR A 6 16.82 -7.43 0.55
CA THR A 6 16.08 -6.29 -0.02
C THR A 6 14.57 -6.52 -0.01
N LEU A 7 14.14 -7.73 -0.38
CA LEU A 7 12.73 -8.12 -0.37
C LEU A 7 12.16 -8.14 1.05
N ARG A 8 12.87 -8.74 2.02
CA ARG A 8 12.43 -8.78 3.43
C ARG A 8 12.36 -7.38 4.04
N ALA A 9 13.37 -6.56 3.83
CA ALA A 9 13.38 -5.19 4.33
C ALA A 9 12.23 -4.34 3.76
N ALA A 10 11.87 -4.53 2.48
CA ALA A 10 10.72 -3.87 1.88
C ALA A 10 9.41 -4.36 2.49
N ALA A 11 9.29 -5.67 2.74
CA ALA A 11 8.12 -6.26 3.39
C ALA A 11 7.92 -5.70 4.79
N ASP A 12 8.97 -5.69 5.62
CA ASP A 12 8.89 -5.21 7.01
C ASP A 12 8.54 -3.73 7.07
N ARG A 13 9.09 -2.90 6.17
CA ARG A 13 8.79 -1.47 6.12
C ARG A 13 7.37 -1.19 5.61
N LEU A 14 6.86 -2.00 4.69
CA LEU A 14 5.47 -1.92 4.23
C LEU A 14 4.49 -2.34 5.34
N GLU A 15 4.77 -3.44 6.04
CA GLU A 15 3.98 -3.93 7.17
C GLU A 15 3.92 -2.87 8.28
N ALA A 16 5.07 -2.26 8.61
CA ALA A 16 5.15 -1.19 9.60
C ALA A 16 4.37 0.08 9.19
N LEU A 17 4.38 0.45 7.89
CA LEU A 17 3.59 1.58 7.39
C LEU A 17 2.09 1.28 7.48
N ALA A 18 1.67 0.10 7.06
CA ALA A 18 0.27 -0.29 7.07
C ALA A 18 -0.32 -0.31 8.48
N ALA A 19 0.44 -0.80 9.47
CA ALA A 19 0.02 -0.88 10.87
C ALA A 19 -0.33 0.48 11.51
N ARG A 20 0.18 1.59 10.97
CA ARG A 20 -0.08 2.96 11.46
C ARG A 20 -0.94 3.80 10.51
N THR A 21 -1.46 3.20 9.44
CA THR A 21 -2.31 3.89 8.46
C THR A 21 -3.78 3.60 8.75
N THR A 22 -4.67 4.56 8.48
CA THR A 22 -6.12 4.41 8.73
C THR A 22 -6.67 3.13 8.08
N PRO A 23 -7.19 2.18 8.88
CA PRO A 23 -7.69 0.91 8.36
C PRO A 23 -9.09 1.08 7.73
N GLY A 24 -9.52 0.06 6.99
CA GLY A 24 -10.84 0.00 6.38
C GLY A 24 -10.77 -0.06 4.85
N ASP A 25 -11.94 -0.14 4.24
CA ASP A 25 -12.10 -0.11 2.79
C ASP A 25 -12.08 1.34 2.32
N TRP A 26 -11.02 1.73 1.61
CA TRP A 26 -10.88 3.09 1.10
C TRP A 26 -11.65 3.25 -0.19
N ARG A 27 -12.59 4.19 -0.22
CA ARG A 27 -13.44 4.47 -1.38
C ARG A 27 -13.27 5.91 -1.80
N THR A 28 -13.34 6.13 -3.10
CA THR A 28 -13.50 7.48 -3.64
C THR A 28 -14.91 7.98 -3.31
N ALA A 29 -14.97 9.16 -2.70
CA ALA A 29 -16.20 9.86 -2.35
C ALA A 29 -16.20 11.26 -2.97
N GLY A 30 -17.39 11.85 -3.10
CA GLY A 30 -17.58 13.22 -3.58
C GLY A 30 -18.07 13.32 -5.02
N LEU A 31 -19.30 13.81 -5.17
CA LEU A 31 -19.82 14.45 -6.39
C LEU A 31 -20.15 15.93 -6.14
N LEU A 32 -19.62 16.53 -5.07
CA LEU A 32 -20.05 17.85 -4.60
C LEU A 32 -18.81 18.74 -4.40
N ALA A 33 -18.56 19.59 -5.40
CA ALA A 33 -17.54 20.64 -5.44
C ALA A 33 -16.07 20.19 -5.70
N THR A 34 -15.76 20.01 -6.99
CA THR A 34 -14.42 20.18 -7.62
C THR A 34 -13.28 19.20 -7.32
N ARG A 35 -13.30 18.41 -6.22
CA ARG A 35 -12.18 17.49 -5.91
C ARG A 35 -12.67 16.15 -5.33
N PRO A 36 -12.24 15.00 -5.88
CA PRO A 36 -12.49 13.69 -5.27
C PRO A 36 -11.87 13.59 -3.88
N GLU A 37 -12.58 12.96 -2.96
CA GLU A 37 -12.10 12.60 -1.63
C GLU A 37 -11.87 11.08 -1.57
N VAL A 38 -10.99 10.64 -0.67
CA VAL A 38 -10.83 9.23 -0.33
C VAL A 38 -11.23 9.07 1.13
N VAL A 39 -12.18 8.16 1.37
CA VAL A 39 -12.78 7.92 2.67
C VAL A 39 -12.60 6.45 3.04
N ALA A 40 -12.07 6.18 4.23
CA ALA A 40 -12.01 4.84 4.80
C ALA A 40 -13.36 4.48 5.41
N HIS A 41 -13.88 3.30 5.05
CA HIS A 41 -15.07 2.69 5.62
C HIS A 41 -14.67 1.55 6.54
N ARG A 42 -15.05 1.66 7.83
CA ARG A 42 -14.75 0.67 8.86
C ARG A 42 -15.89 -0.33 9.02
N ALA A 43 -15.57 -1.51 9.56
CA ALA A 43 -16.54 -2.58 9.79
C ALA A 43 -17.62 -2.22 10.82
N ASP A 44 -17.36 -1.25 11.70
CA ASP A 44 -18.32 -0.70 12.67
C ASP A 44 -19.29 0.33 12.05
N GLY A 45 -19.18 0.58 10.74
CA GLY A 45 -19.98 1.58 10.03
C GLY A 45 -19.42 3.00 10.10
N GLY A 46 -18.31 3.22 10.83
CA GLY A 46 -17.62 4.50 10.90
C GLY A 46 -16.92 4.84 9.58
N THR A 47 -16.84 6.14 9.28
CA THR A 47 -16.08 6.65 8.14
C THR A 47 -15.01 7.65 8.59
N GLU A 48 -13.91 7.72 7.85
CA GLU A 48 -12.85 8.70 8.08
C GLU A 48 -12.27 9.18 6.75
N HIS A 49 -12.16 10.49 6.59
CA HIS A 49 -11.51 11.07 5.43
C HIS A 49 -9.99 10.86 5.52
N VAL A 50 -9.40 10.21 4.51
CA VAL A 50 -7.96 9.88 4.49
C VAL A 50 -7.15 10.76 3.54
N ALA A 51 -7.74 11.23 2.43
CA ALA A 51 -7.04 12.07 1.48
C ALA A 51 -7.99 12.89 0.60
N GLU A 52 -7.61 14.14 0.33
CA GLU A 52 -8.17 14.93 -0.77
C GLU A 52 -7.35 14.63 -2.04
N ALA A 53 -8.01 14.24 -3.13
CA ALA A 53 -7.36 13.80 -4.35
C ALA A 53 -7.63 14.73 -5.54
N ARG A 54 -6.73 14.71 -6.53
CA ARG A 54 -7.01 15.26 -7.87
C ARG A 54 -7.83 14.26 -8.68
N ALA A 55 -8.58 14.76 -9.66
CA ALA A 55 -9.26 13.91 -10.64
C ALA A 55 -8.27 12.92 -11.26
N GLY A 56 -8.58 11.61 -11.18
CA GLY A 56 -7.74 10.52 -11.68
C GLY A 56 -6.74 9.92 -10.68
N SER A 57 -6.44 10.58 -9.55
CA SER A 57 -5.56 10.01 -8.51
C SER A 57 -6.31 9.33 -7.37
N GLY A 58 -7.59 9.68 -7.17
CA GLY A 58 -8.42 9.10 -6.12
C GLY A 58 -8.51 7.58 -6.23
N ASP A 59 -8.77 7.06 -7.44
CA ASP A 59 -8.88 5.61 -7.67
C ASP A 59 -7.55 4.89 -7.40
N TRP A 60 -6.41 5.52 -7.74
CA TRP A 60 -5.10 4.95 -7.44
C TRP A 60 -4.86 4.88 -5.93
N ILE A 61 -5.19 5.94 -5.19
CA ILE A 61 -5.03 5.98 -3.73
C ILE A 61 -5.94 4.95 -3.06
N ALA A 62 -7.20 4.86 -3.48
CA ALA A 62 -8.16 3.89 -2.97
C ALA A 62 -7.72 2.44 -3.26
N ALA A 63 -7.27 2.15 -4.48
CA ALA A 63 -6.79 0.83 -4.88
C ALA A 63 -5.57 0.39 -4.07
N PHE A 64 -4.65 1.31 -3.77
CA PHE A 64 -3.43 1.05 -2.98
C PHE A 64 -3.59 1.35 -1.49
N SER A 65 -4.80 1.18 -0.95
CA SER A 65 -5.07 1.30 0.49
C SER A 65 -4.28 0.28 1.32
N PRO A 66 -4.18 0.48 2.65
CA PRO A 66 -3.47 -0.44 3.57
C PRO A 66 -3.97 -1.89 3.52
N ALA A 67 -5.18 -2.14 3.01
CA ALA A 67 -5.71 -3.48 2.82
C ALA A 67 -4.85 -4.36 1.89
N LEU A 68 -4.11 -3.75 0.94
CA LEU A 68 -3.17 -4.49 0.08
C LEU A 68 -1.85 -4.85 0.78
N ALA A 69 -1.55 -4.29 1.95
CA ALA A 69 -0.25 -4.48 2.58
C ALA A 69 0.03 -5.95 2.91
N GLY A 70 -0.94 -6.68 3.49
CA GLY A 70 -0.79 -8.10 3.81
C GLY A 70 -0.41 -8.96 2.60
N PRO A 71 -1.24 -8.99 1.54
CA PRO A 71 -0.91 -9.73 0.31
C PRO A 71 0.43 -9.33 -0.33
N LEU A 72 0.79 -8.04 -0.30
CA LEU A 72 2.08 -7.58 -0.83
C LEU A 72 3.27 -8.01 0.04
N VAL A 73 3.12 -7.98 1.36
CA VAL A 73 4.12 -8.47 2.31
C VAL A 73 4.36 -9.97 2.09
N ASP A 74 3.29 -10.75 1.94
CA ASP A 74 3.38 -12.18 1.67
C ASP A 74 4.07 -12.46 0.33
N LEU A 75 3.75 -11.68 -0.72
CA LEU A 75 4.40 -11.79 -2.02
C LEU A 75 5.90 -11.50 -1.93
N LEU A 76 6.30 -10.45 -1.21
CA LEU A 76 7.72 -10.10 -1.01
C LEU A 76 8.46 -11.17 -0.20
N ARG A 77 7.83 -11.69 0.87
CA ARG A 77 8.39 -12.77 1.71
C ARG A 77 8.55 -14.07 0.92
N ALA A 78 7.56 -14.44 0.12
CA ALA A 78 7.63 -15.60 -0.76
C ALA A 78 8.73 -15.46 -1.82
N ALA A 79 8.86 -14.29 -2.46
CA ALA A 79 9.95 -14.01 -3.39
C ALA A 79 11.33 -14.11 -2.72
N ALA A 80 11.46 -13.66 -1.48
CA ALA A 80 12.70 -13.73 -0.70
C ALA A 80 13.10 -15.16 -0.27
N ALA A 81 12.17 -16.11 -0.30
CA ALA A 81 12.42 -17.51 0.00
C ALA A 81 12.93 -18.30 -1.21
N GLN A 82 12.86 -17.73 -2.41
CA GLN A 82 13.34 -18.40 -3.61
C GLN A 82 14.87 -18.42 -3.68
N PRO A 83 15.50 -19.51 -4.15
CA PRO A 83 16.95 -19.58 -4.33
C PRO A 83 17.50 -18.49 -5.26
N ALA A 84 16.70 -18.10 -6.25
CA ALA A 84 16.98 -17.00 -7.17
C ALA A 84 15.71 -16.12 -7.29
N PRO A 85 15.64 -14.99 -6.55
CA PRO A 85 14.49 -14.09 -6.61
C PRO A 85 14.29 -13.49 -8.00
N GLU A 86 13.02 -13.31 -8.40
CA GLU A 86 12.67 -12.76 -9.70
C GLU A 86 13.09 -11.27 -9.79
N PRO A 87 13.75 -10.82 -10.87
CA PRO A 87 14.28 -9.46 -10.97
C PRO A 87 13.24 -8.34 -10.82
N ALA A 88 12.01 -8.50 -11.32
CA ALA A 88 10.96 -7.49 -11.16
C ALA A 88 10.48 -7.38 -9.70
N ALA A 89 10.43 -8.48 -8.94
CA ALA A 89 10.17 -8.44 -7.50
C ALA A 89 11.25 -7.63 -6.75
N VAL A 90 12.52 -7.82 -7.11
CA VAL A 90 13.64 -7.04 -6.55
C VAL A 90 13.54 -5.56 -6.94
N ALA A 91 13.18 -5.26 -8.19
CA ALA A 91 12.98 -3.90 -8.66
C ALA A 91 11.84 -3.19 -7.91
N LEU A 92 10.73 -3.89 -7.66
CA LEU A 92 9.62 -3.42 -6.83
C LEU A 92 10.09 -3.11 -5.41
N ALA A 93 10.79 -4.04 -4.75
CA ALA A 93 11.29 -3.85 -3.39
C ALA A 93 12.23 -2.64 -3.27
N ARG A 94 13.16 -2.45 -4.22
CA ARG A 94 14.01 -1.24 -4.29
C ARG A 94 13.18 0.02 -4.52
N GLY A 95 12.14 -0.07 -5.34
CA GLY A 95 11.17 1.01 -5.58
C GLY A 95 10.40 1.42 -4.32
N LEU A 96 10.02 0.45 -3.48
CA LEU A 96 9.36 0.65 -2.20
C LEU A 96 10.32 1.27 -1.18
N LEU A 97 11.51 0.70 -0.99
CA LEU A 97 12.49 1.19 -0.02
C LEU A 97 12.92 2.64 -0.25
N ARG A 98 12.89 3.13 -1.50
CA ARG A 98 13.17 4.55 -1.81
C ARG A 98 12.03 5.51 -1.45
N ARG A 99 10.80 5.01 -1.29
CA ARG A 99 9.59 5.83 -1.13
C ARG A 99 8.96 5.68 0.24
N LEU A 100 9.10 4.51 0.85
CA LEU A 100 8.55 4.24 2.17
C LEU A 100 9.32 5.04 3.23
N PRO A 101 8.61 5.72 4.16
CA PRO A 101 9.21 6.48 5.26
C PRO A 101 9.88 5.59 6.29
#